data_AF-A0AAV6BXX3-F1
#
_entry.id   AF-A0AAV6BXX3-F1
#
_cell.length_a   1.000
_cell.length_b   1.000
_cell.length_c   1.000
_cell.angle_alpha   90.00
_cell.angle_beta   90.00
_cell.angle_gamma   90.00
#
_symmetry.space_group_name_H-M   'P 1'
#
loop_
_entity.id
_entity.type
_entity.pdbx_description
1 polymer ?
#
loop_
_entity_poly.entity_id
_entity_poly.type
_entity_poly.pdbx_seq_one_letter_code
_entity_poly.pdbx_strand_id
1 'polypeptide(L)'
;MNGMMGTALAPSTAVRSGFWRAAAALLAFAAAAATTGGQGREEEIVANLASGRVIVHVALDGIVFATIEKSTEASSIAPRVVGVDSGHIGVLLGAAEWQIPAGSDPVYVDKKIPREGPPPSAADAAMRPDGLQRLDDPNADLEIIGVSYLEALRSLATQLHHRVELGPNEPLLELVLIGYTREYGPEVWLYEYRMVQEPMRGDFYQTRVLRPRTTQLYPPEKGQPRTIVEVRYPAGSNDVPVTGLVQRDDPVISRLASSDPKFARVVEKIRAGKANGANFTDSADFLRALAVPLAGKARFAVGMFSERSRLEWLVPPEHPVQQVKTEDKNRPPEAPTLRRVPKP
;
A
#
# COMPACT_ATOMS: atom_id res chain seq x y z
N MET A 1 -46.06 -49.02 42.50
CA MET A 1 -46.56 -50.36 42.88
C MET A 1 -46.76 -51.15 41.60
N ASN A 2 -46.07 -52.30 41.50
CA ASN A 2 -46.32 -53.49 40.67
C ASN A 2 -46.44 -53.29 39.15
N GLY A 3 -45.80 -54.06 38.29
CA GLY A 3 -45.02 -55.29 38.47
C GLY A 3 -44.67 -55.84 37.08
N MET A 4 -43.52 -56.50 37.01
CA MET A 4 -42.98 -57.24 35.86
C MET A 4 -43.87 -58.41 35.42
N MET A 5 -43.82 -58.72 34.11
CA MET A 5 -43.72 -60.04 33.46
C MET A 5 -43.82 -59.78 31.94
N GLY A 6 -42.95 -60.19 31.03
CA GLY A 6 -41.94 -61.23 31.03
C GLY A 6 -42.36 -62.34 30.04
N THR A 7 -41.80 -62.37 28.83
CA THR A 7 -41.56 -63.61 28.05
C THR A 7 -40.56 -63.36 26.93
N ALA A 8 -39.45 -64.08 27.01
CA ALA A 8 -38.43 -64.23 25.99
C ALA A 8 -38.79 -65.38 25.03
N LEU A 9 -38.27 -65.34 23.79
CA LEU A 9 -37.81 -66.49 23.02
C LEU A 9 -36.98 -65.99 21.82
N ALA A 10 -35.70 -66.37 21.80
CA ALA A 10 -34.82 -66.44 20.63
C ALA A 10 -34.45 -67.94 20.45
N PRO A 11 -33.58 -68.40 19.52
CA PRO A 11 -32.92 -67.77 18.36
C PRO A 11 -32.90 -68.72 17.12
N SER A 12 -31.96 -68.48 16.19
CA SER A 12 -31.46 -69.37 15.13
C SER A 12 -32.23 -69.33 13.80
N THR A 13 -31.62 -69.28 12.63
CA THR A 13 -30.21 -69.36 12.21
C THR A 13 -30.13 -68.88 10.75
N ALA A 14 -29.02 -68.25 10.39
CA ALA A 14 -28.32 -68.28 9.09
C ALA A 14 -29.18 -68.33 7.79
N VAL A 15 -28.93 -67.49 6.78
CA VAL A 15 -27.75 -67.64 5.93
C VAL A 15 -27.46 -66.33 5.19
N ARG A 16 -26.22 -65.90 5.37
CA ARG A 16 -25.30 -65.18 4.47
C ARG A 16 -25.79 -64.72 3.09
N SER A 17 -25.18 -63.58 2.74
CA SER A 17 -24.80 -63.08 1.40
C SER A 17 -25.70 -62.00 0.82
N GLY A 18 -25.14 -60.80 0.64
CA GLY A 18 -25.85 -59.65 0.10
C GLY A 18 -25.37 -58.27 0.58
N PHE A 19 -24.31 -58.18 1.38
CA PHE A 19 -23.56 -56.92 1.52
C PHE A 19 -22.52 -56.88 0.40
N TRP A 20 -22.27 -55.71 -0.18
CA TRP A 20 -21.52 -55.42 -1.41
C TRP A 20 -22.36 -55.38 -2.69
N ARG A 21 -23.32 -54.44 -2.78
CA ARG A 21 -23.73 -53.77 -4.04
C ARG A 21 -24.62 -52.53 -3.89
N ALA A 22 -24.52 -51.80 -2.77
CA ALA A 22 -25.24 -50.54 -2.57
C ALA A 22 -24.32 -49.39 -2.13
N ALA A 23 -23.11 -49.32 -2.69
CA ALA A 23 -22.17 -48.21 -2.52
C ALA A 23 -21.64 -47.67 -3.86
N ALA A 24 -22.41 -47.84 -4.95
CA ALA A 24 -22.00 -47.46 -6.30
C ALA A 24 -23.02 -46.57 -7.06
N ALA A 25 -24.06 -46.07 -6.39
CA ALA A 25 -25.10 -45.24 -7.04
C ALA A 25 -25.28 -43.84 -6.40
N LEU A 26 -24.35 -43.43 -5.53
CA LEU A 26 -24.28 -42.07 -4.95
C LEU A 26 -22.93 -41.38 -5.22
N LEU A 27 -22.21 -41.87 -6.24
CA LEU A 27 -20.97 -41.30 -6.78
C LEU A 27 -21.08 -40.93 -8.27
N ALA A 28 -22.31 -40.88 -8.80
CA ALA A 28 -22.59 -40.56 -10.21
C ALA A 28 -23.38 -39.25 -10.40
N PHE A 29 -23.53 -38.44 -9.35
CA PHE A 29 -24.10 -37.08 -9.42
C PHE A 29 -23.15 -35.98 -8.89
N ALA A 30 -21.85 -36.30 -8.78
CA ALA A 30 -20.78 -35.38 -8.40
C ALA A 30 -19.74 -35.18 -9.52
N ALA A 31 -20.10 -35.50 -10.77
CA ALA A 31 -19.21 -35.44 -11.93
C ALA A 31 -19.82 -34.65 -13.11
N ALA A 32 -20.59 -33.60 -12.82
CA ALA A 32 -21.11 -32.65 -13.81
C ALA A 32 -20.87 -31.17 -13.44
N ALA A 33 -19.95 -30.90 -12.51
CA ALA A 33 -19.48 -29.54 -12.17
C ALA A 33 -17.96 -29.36 -12.40
N ALA A 34 -17.34 -30.26 -13.14
CA ALA A 34 -15.90 -30.25 -13.41
C ALA A 34 -15.59 -30.39 -14.91
N THR A 35 -16.28 -29.63 -15.76
CA THR A 35 -15.86 -29.39 -17.16
C THR A 35 -16.31 -28.00 -17.64
N THR A 36 -15.94 -26.94 -16.91
CA THR A 36 -15.47 -25.72 -17.58
C THR A 36 -13.96 -25.85 -17.59
N GLY A 37 -13.41 -26.66 -18.49
CA GLY A 37 -13.14 -26.12 -19.81
C GLY A 37 -11.89 -25.25 -19.70
N GLY A 38 -10.74 -25.90 -19.50
CA GLY A 38 -9.44 -25.32 -19.79
C GLY A 38 -9.40 -25.02 -21.29
N GLN A 39 -9.89 -23.84 -21.64
CA GLN A 39 -9.76 -23.21 -22.95
C GLN A 39 -9.09 -21.87 -22.68
N GLY A 40 -7.81 -21.79 -23.05
CA GLY A 40 -7.01 -20.56 -23.18
C GLY A 40 -7.40 -19.43 -22.24
N ARG A 41 -7.04 -19.51 -20.97
CA ARG A 41 -6.79 -18.28 -20.21
C ARG A 41 -5.52 -17.72 -20.85
N GLU A 42 -5.68 -16.84 -21.84
CA GLU A 42 -4.63 -15.90 -22.20
C GLU A 42 -4.07 -15.37 -20.88
N GLU A 43 -2.75 -15.42 -20.73
CA GLU A 43 -2.05 -15.16 -19.47
C GLU A 43 -2.31 -13.70 -19.05
N GLU A 44 -3.42 -13.49 -18.35
CA GLU A 44 -3.98 -12.18 -18.10
C GLU A 44 -3.23 -11.46 -16.97
N ILE A 45 -3.12 -10.14 -17.09
CA ILE A 45 -2.46 -9.32 -16.10
C ILE A 45 -3.32 -9.23 -14.84
N VAL A 46 -2.72 -9.55 -13.70
CA VAL A 46 -3.37 -9.47 -12.38
C VAL A 46 -2.68 -8.40 -11.55
N ALA A 47 -3.45 -7.51 -10.91
CA ALA A 47 -2.93 -6.57 -9.95
C ALA A 47 -3.08 -7.14 -8.53
N ASN A 48 -1.98 -7.20 -7.76
CA ASN A 48 -1.98 -7.54 -6.36
C ASN A 48 -2.14 -6.29 -5.51
N LEU A 49 -3.07 -6.33 -4.54
CA LEU A 49 -3.41 -5.16 -3.74
C LEU A 49 -2.46 -4.96 -2.56
N ALA A 50 -1.81 -3.80 -2.52
CA ALA A 50 -1.15 -3.27 -1.34
C ALA A 50 -2.19 -2.77 -0.34
N SER A 51 -2.57 -3.64 0.60
CA SER A 51 -3.66 -3.40 1.54
C SER A 51 -3.15 -3.25 2.96
N GLY A 52 -3.77 -2.35 3.73
CA GLY A 52 -3.26 -2.00 5.04
C GLY A 52 -3.56 -0.57 5.44
N ARG A 53 -2.68 -0.03 6.26
CA ARG A 53 -2.74 1.35 6.70
C ARG A 53 -1.37 2.01 6.76
N VAL A 54 -1.39 3.32 6.61
CA VAL A 54 -0.25 4.21 6.75
C VAL A 54 -0.55 5.17 7.89
N ILE A 55 0.29 5.17 8.91
CA ILE A 55 0.20 6.05 10.08
C ILE A 55 1.33 7.07 9.95
N VAL A 56 1.02 8.36 9.98
CA VAL A 56 2.00 9.44 9.88
C VAL A 56 1.88 10.35 11.11
N HIS A 57 2.98 10.47 11.83
CA HIS A 57 3.13 11.36 12.97
C HIS A 57 4.13 12.46 12.61
N VAL A 58 3.61 13.67 12.36
CA VAL A 58 4.42 14.88 12.28
C VAL A 58 4.75 15.34 13.69
N ALA A 59 6.04 15.34 14.07
CA ALA A 59 6.58 15.77 15.36
C ALA A 59 7.28 17.13 15.22
N LEU A 60 7.90 17.64 16.29
CA LEU A 60 8.47 19.00 16.32
C LEU A 60 9.56 19.23 15.26
N ASP A 61 10.41 18.22 15.02
CA ASP A 61 11.61 18.33 14.18
C ASP A 61 11.69 17.26 13.08
N GLY A 62 10.59 16.54 12.82
CA GLY A 62 10.63 15.36 11.96
C GLY A 62 9.25 14.75 11.71
N ILE A 63 9.17 13.90 10.70
CA ILE A 63 8.03 13.05 10.39
C ILE A 63 8.42 11.61 10.67
N VAL A 64 7.61 10.90 11.45
CA VAL A 64 7.70 9.45 11.61
C VAL A 64 6.51 8.84 10.91
N PHE A 65 6.70 7.74 10.18
CA PHE A 65 5.59 7.01 9.59
C PHE A 65 5.74 5.50 9.83
N ALA A 66 4.60 4.81 9.80
CA ALA A 66 4.53 3.37 9.82
C ALA A 66 3.58 2.86 8.74
N THR A 67 3.95 1.76 8.10
CA THR A 67 3.06 1.01 7.22
C THR A 67 2.74 -0.32 7.88
N ILE A 68 1.48 -0.73 7.87
CA ILE A 68 1.03 -2.00 8.45
C ILE A 68 0.15 -2.69 7.42
N GLU A 69 0.56 -3.89 7.01
CA GLU A 69 -0.21 -4.74 6.12
C GLU A 69 -1.53 -5.17 6.77
N LYS A 70 -2.57 -5.23 5.94
CA LYS A 70 -3.81 -5.92 6.25
C LYS A 70 -4.20 -6.74 5.04
N SER A 71 -4.05 -8.06 5.14
CA SER A 71 -4.46 -8.96 4.06
C SER A 71 -5.97 -8.87 3.87
N THR A 72 -6.36 -8.44 2.67
CA THR A 72 -7.75 -8.37 2.20
C THR A 72 -8.04 -9.52 1.24
N GLU A 73 -7.00 -10.05 0.59
CA GLU A 73 -6.99 -11.17 -0.33
C GLU A 73 -5.70 -12.01 -0.16
N ALA A 74 -5.70 -13.22 -0.74
CA ALA A 74 -4.62 -14.19 -0.57
C ALA A 74 -3.26 -13.70 -1.12
N SER A 75 -3.27 -12.83 -2.13
CA SER A 75 -2.08 -12.23 -2.75
C SER A 75 -1.83 -10.78 -2.32
N SER A 76 -2.48 -10.31 -1.25
CA SER A 76 -2.22 -8.97 -0.73
C SER A 76 -0.75 -8.79 -0.40
N ILE A 77 -0.24 -7.60 -0.71
CA ILE A 77 1.11 -7.19 -0.33
C ILE A 77 1.04 -6.10 0.74
N ALA A 78 2.15 -5.92 1.47
CA ALA A 78 2.28 -4.80 2.40
C ALA A 78 2.29 -3.45 1.64
N PRO A 79 1.84 -2.35 2.28
CA PRO A 79 1.95 -1.02 1.67
C PRO A 79 3.39 -0.71 1.27
N ARG A 80 3.57 -0.27 0.03
CA ARG A 80 4.89 -0.17 -0.60
C ARG A 80 5.45 1.24 -0.48
N VAL A 81 6.57 1.38 0.20
CA VAL A 81 7.26 2.67 0.35
C VAL A 81 8.21 2.89 -0.83
N VAL A 82 8.19 4.09 -1.40
CA VAL A 82 8.91 4.45 -2.63
C VAL A 82 9.58 5.80 -2.48
N GLY A 83 10.78 5.95 -3.06
CA GLY A 83 11.40 7.28 -3.19
C GLY A 83 10.71 8.05 -4.31
N VAL A 84 10.31 9.29 -4.04
CA VAL A 84 9.68 10.17 -5.04
C VAL A 84 10.71 11.15 -5.55
N ASP A 85 11.27 11.95 -4.65
CA ASP A 85 12.35 12.90 -4.92
C ASP A 85 13.25 13.04 -3.68
N SER A 86 14.04 14.12 -3.60
CA SER A 86 14.93 14.38 -2.46
C SER A 86 14.22 14.88 -1.19
N GLY A 87 13.02 15.45 -1.31
CA GLY A 87 12.18 16.00 -0.24
C GLY A 87 10.94 15.17 0.10
N HIS A 88 10.62 14.15 -0.70
CA HIS A 88 9.42 13.34 -0.55
C HIS A 88 9.67 11.83 -0.66
N ILE A 89 8.89 11.10 0.13
CA ILE A 89 8.64 9.67 -0.04
C ILE A 89 7.16 9.46 -0.39
N GLY A 90 6.89 8.34 -1.06
CA GLY A 90 5.54 7.88 -1.33
C GLY A 90 5.25 6.57 -0.61
N VAL A 91 4.00 6.36 -0.22
CA VAL A 91 3.49 5.04 0.16
C VAL A 91 2.34 4.68 -0.76
N LEU A 92 2.48 3.57 -1.47
CA LEU A 92 1.48 3.04 -2.40
C LEU A 92 0.55 2.04 -1.70
N LEU A 93 -0.74 2.24 -1.91
CA LEU A 93 -1.84 1.35 -1.51
C LEU A 93 -2.70 1.02 -2.74
N GLY A 94 -3.41 -0.10 -2.74
CA GLY A 94 -4.19 -0.58 -3.88
C GLY A 94 -3.34 -1.32 -4.91
N ALA A 95 -3.64 -1.20 -6.20
CA ALA A 95 -2.98 -1.92 -7.30
C ALA A 95 -1.52 -1.49 -7.53
N ALA A 96 -0.64 -1.84 -6.60
CA ALA A 96 0.77 -1.41 -6.58
C ALA A 96 1.71 -2.40 -7.28
N GLU A 97 1.35 -3.68 -7.34
CA GLU A 97 2.09 -4.75 -7.99
C GLU A 97 1.24 -5.38 -9.10
N TRP A 98 1.84 -5.57 -10.27
CA TRP A 98 1.17 -6.01 -11.49
C TRP A 98 1.92 -7.22 -12.04
N GLN A 99 1.27 -8.37 -12.03
CA GLN A 99 1.76 -9.59 -12.61
C GLN A 99 1.39 -9.61 -14.10
N ILE A 100 2.38 -9.45 -14.99
CA ILE A 100 2.26 -9.62 -16.45
C ILE A 100 2.65 -11.10 -16.76
N PRO A 101 2.12 -11.79 -17.80
CA PRO A 101 1.92 -13.24 -17.89
C PRO A 101 2.71 -14.20 -17.00
N ALA A 102 2.04 -15.27 -16.56
CA ALA A 102 2.57 -16.27 -15.62
C ALA A 102 4.03 -16.64 -15.88
N GLY A 103 4.92 -16.28 -14.95
CA GLY A 103 6.36 -16.57 -15.03
C GLY A 103 7.27 -15.36 -15.25
N SER A 104 6.74 -14.17 -15.54
CA SER A 104 7.53 -12.93 -15.55
C SER A 104 7.64 -12.27 -14.17
N ASP A 105 8.67 -11.45 -13.97
CA ASP A 105 8.84 -10.70 -12.72
C ASP A 105 7.70 -9.68 -12.54
N PRO A 106 7.16 -9.53 -11.31
CA PRO A 106 6.14 -8.53 -11.04
C PRO A 106 6.60 -7.11 -11.41
N VAL A 107 5.72 -6.38 -12.08
CA VAL A 107 5.92 -4.97 -12.41
C VAL A 107 5.29 -4.11 -11.33
N TYR A 108 6.07 -3.19 -10.78
CA TYR A 108 5.56 -2.26 -9.78
C TYR A 108 5.36 -0.88 -10.41
N VAL A 109 4.29 -0.19 -10.01
CA VAL A 109 3.93 1.13 -10.55
C VAL A 109 5.10 2.12 -10.43
N ASP A 110 5.81 2.11 -9.30
CA ASP A 110 6.96 2.99 -9.03
C ASP A 110 8.21 2.73 -9.90
N LYS A 111 8.25 1.60 -10.59
CA LYS A 111 9.33 1.25 -11.54
C LYS A 111 9.05 1.72 -12.95
N LYS A 112 7.79 2.07 -13.26
CA LYS A 112 7.38 2.63 -14.55
C LYS A 112 7.54 4.13 -14.63
N ILE A 113 7.76 4.79 -13.49
CA ILE A 113 8.02 6.23 -13.43
C ILE A 113 9.47 6.46 -13.85
N PRO A 114 9.73 7.30 -14.87
CA PRO A 114 11.08 7.71 -15.21
C PRO A 114 11.73 8.38 -14.00
N ARG A 115 12.65 7.68 -13.33
CA ARG A 115 13.43 8.25 -12.25
C ARG A 115 14.56 9.04 -12.89
N GLU A 116 14.49 10.36 -12.79
CA GLU A 116 15.53 11.33 -13.14
C GLU A 116 16.69 10.75 -13.97
N GLY A 117 16.53 10.79 -15.29
CA GLY A 117 17.70 10.89 -16.16
C GLY A 117 18.38 12.25 -15.94
N PRO A 118 19.62 12.44 -16.43
CA PRO A 118 20.24 13.76 -16.44
C PRO A 118 19.27 14.78 -17.04
N PRO A 119 19.28 16.05 -16.57
CA PRO A 119 18.37 17.07 -17.06
C PRO A 119 18.40 17.09 -18.59
N PRO A 120 17.23 17.25 -19.25
CA PRO A 120 17.16 17.29 -20.70
C PRO A 120 18.14 18.33 -21.21
N SER A 121 18.85 18.02 -22.30
CA SER A 121 19.74 19.02 -22.90
C SER A 121 18.93 20.23 -23.32
N ALA A 122 19.56 21.41 -23.42
CA ALA A 122 18.87 22.62 -23.88
C ALA A 122 18.18 22.42 -25.25
N ALA A 123 18.67 21.49 -26.06
CA ALA A 123 18.06 21.10 -27.33
C ALA A 123 16.78 20.25 -27.14
N ASP A 124 16.76 19.32 -26.18
CA ASP A 124 15.59 18.49 -25.86
C ASP A 124 14.49 19.31 -25.16
N ALA A 125 14.88 20.31 -24.36
CA ALA A 125 13.95 21.25 -23.73
C ALA A 125 13.24 22.15 -24.75
N ALA A 126 13.93 22.49 -25.86
CA ALA A 126 13.39 23.32 -26.94
C ALA A 126 12.46 22.56 -27.91
N MET A 127 12.48 21.23 -27.91
CA MET A 127 11.62 20.39 -28.77
C MET A 127 10.32 19.92 -28.09
N ARG A 128 10.12 20.22 -26.80
CA ARG A 128 8.87 19.85 -26.12
C ARG A 128 7.74 20.79 -26.59
N PRO A 129 6.60 20.23 -27.04
CA PRO A 129 5.45 21.06 -27.40
C PRO A 129 5.00 21.90 -26.19
N ASP A 130 4.64 23.15 -26.48
CA ASP A 130 4.35 24.24 -25.53
C ASP A 130 3.65 23.79 -24.23
N GLY A 131 4.26 24.16 -23.09
CA GLY A 131 3.58 24.20 -21.79
C GLY A 131 4.33 23.65 -20.58
N LEU A 132 5.45 22.92 -20.75
CA LEU A 132 6.20 22.32 -19.63
C LEU A 132 7.45 23.11 -19.21
N GLN A 133 7.42 24.44 -19.33
CA GLN A 133 8.46 25.31 -18.76
C GLN A 133 8.11 25.70 -17.31
N ARG A 134 8.67 24.97 -16.35
CA ARG A 134 9.38 25.51 -15.16
C ARG A 134 9.90 24.38 -14.29
N LEU A 135 11.22 24.41 -14.04
CA LEU A 135 11.96 23.49 -13.16
C LEU A 135 12.46 24.19 -11.89
N ASP A 136 11.89 25.36 -11.56
CA ASP A 136 12.32 26.19 -10.43
C ASP A 136 11.13 26.66 -9.53
N ASP A 137 9.98 25.99 -9.57
CA ASP A 137 8.84 26.26 -8.67
C ASP A 137 8.54 25.01 -7.83
N PRO A 138 8.80 25.03 -6.50
CA PRO A 138 8.57 23.89 -5.62
C PRO A 138 7.08 23.47 -5.53
N ASN A 139 6.12 24.31 -5.97
CA ASN A 139 4.71 23.94 -6.04
C ASN A 139 4.32 23.26 -7.37
N ALA A 140 5.16 23.37 -8.41
CA ALA A 140 4.95 22.66 -9.68
C ALA A 140 5.23 21.15 -9.55
N ASP A 141 5.93 20.73 -8.50
CA ASP A 141 6.36 19.35 -8.29
C ASP A 141 5.20 18.40 -7.92
N LEU A 142 4.21 18.84 -7.13
CA LEU A 142 3.11 17.98 -6.67
C LEU A 142 2.20 17.51 -7.81
N GLU A 143 1.82 18.41 -8.72
CA GLU A 143 1.03 18.04 -9.90
C GLU A 143 1.84 17.09 -10.81
N ILE A 144 3.14 17.37 -11.02
CA ILE A 144 4.02 16.53 -11.82
C ILE A 144 4.15 15.13 -11.20
N ILE A 145 4.31 15.01 -9.88
CA ILE A 145 4.32 13.73 -9.17
C ILE A 145 3.00 13.01 -9.44
N GLY A 146 1.87 13.67 -9.19
CA GLY A 146 0.54 13.10 -9.39
C GLY A 146 0.32 12.59 -10.82
N VAL A 147 0.73 13.36 -11.82
CA VAL A 147 0.65 13.00 -13.25
C VAL A 147 1.62 11.89 -13.62
N SER A 148 2.83 11.86 -13.06
CA SER A 148 3.82 10.81 -13.36
C SER A 148 3.33 9.43 -12.93
N TYR A 149 2.72 9.33 -11.73
CA TYR A 149 2.06 8.12 -11.28
C TYR A 149 0.82 7.78 -12.11
N LEU A 150 0.04 8.80 -12.55
CA LEU A 150 -1.10 8.59 -13.44
C LEU A 150 -0.69 7.93 -14.76
N GLU A 151 0.35 8.44 -15.41
CA GLU A 151 0.81 7.92 -16.71
C GLU A 151 1.40 6.50 -16.57
N ALA A 152 2.18 6.24 -15.51
CA ALA A 152 2.66 4.91 -15.16
C ALA A 152 1.49 3.92 -14.96
N LEU A 153 0.47 4.33 -14.19
CA LEU A 153 -0.70 3.52 -13.90
C LEU A 153 -1.56 3.30 -15.16
N ARG A 154 -1.74 4.32 -16.00
CA ARG A 154 -2.45 4.20 -17.29
C ARG A 154 -1.82 3.16 -18.19
N SER A 155 -0.49 3.16 -18.31
CA SER A 155 0.24 2.17 -19.12
C SER A 155 0.01 0.73 -18.67
N LEU A 156 -0.31 0.51 -17.39
CA LEU A 156 -0.58 -0.82 -16.83
C LEU A 156 -2.07 -1.16 -16.93
N ALA A 157 -2.93 -0.22 -16.53
CA ALA A 157 -4.37 -0.40 -16.48
C ALA A 157 -5.01 -0.57 -17.85
N THR A 158 -4.43 -0.06 -18.95
CA THR A 158 -4.94 -0.32 -20.31
C THR A 158 -4.93 -1.80 -20.70
N GLN A 159 -4.15 -2.61 -19.99
CA GLN A 159 -4.04 -4.05 -20.20
C GLN A 159 -5.03 -4.84 -19.31
N LEU A 160 -5.83 -4.16 -18.47
CA LEU A 160 -6.94 -4.76 -17.73
C LEU A 160 -8.17 -4.85 -18.63
N HIS A 161 -8.45 -6.07 -19.08
CA HIS A 161 -9.52 -6.37 -20.03
C HIS A 161 -10.73 -7.04 -19.40
N HIS A 162 -10.62 -7.59 -18.20
CA HIS A 162 -11.74 -8.08 -17.41
C HIS A 162 -12.40 -6.97 -16.59
N ARG A 163 -13.64 -7.24 -16.15
CA ARG A 163 -14.32 -6.39 -15.17
C ARG A 163 -13.58 -6.46 -13.83
N VAL A 164 -13.15 -5.32 -13.33
CA VAL A 164 -12.57 -5.17 -12.00
C VAL A 164 -13.67 -4.71 -11.04
N GLU A 165 -13.82 -5.44 -9.95
CA GLU A 165 -14.83 -5.14 -8.92
C GLU A 165 -14.19 -4.31 -7.81
N LEU A 166 -14.41 -2.99 -7.85
CA LEU A 166 -14.06 -2.06 -6.76
C LEU A 166 -15.34 -1.48 -6.15
N GLY A 167 -15.26 -1.05 -4.89
CA GLY A 167 -16.33 -0.26 -4.28
C GLY A 167 -16.62 1.03 -5.09
N PRO A 168 -17.82 1.64 -4.97
CA PRO A 168 -18.25 2.77 -5.81
C PRO A 168 -17.33 4.00 -5.80
N ASN A 169 -16.53 4.18 -4.75
CA ASN A 169 -15.55 5.26 -4.60
C ASN A 169 -14.16 4.74 -4.25
N GLU A 170 -13.94 3.43 -4.33
CA GLU A 170 -12.65 2.84 -4.00
C GLU A 170 -11.67 3.15 -5.15
N PRO A 171 -10.54 3.81 -4.85
CA PRO A 171 -9.53 4.09 -5.86
C PRO A 171 -8.84 2.79 -6.30
N LEU A 172 -8.39 2.74 -7.55
CA LEU A 172 -7.55 1.65 -8.05
C LEU A 172 -6.17 1.68 -7.36
N LEU A 173 -5.65 2.87 -7.06
CA LEU A 173 -4.37 3.09 -6.40
C LEU A 173 -4.47 4.35 -5.54
N GLU A 174 -3.84 4.34 -4.36
CA GLU A 174 -3.58 5.55 -3.58
C GLU A 174 -2.07 5.77 -3.43
N LEU A 175 -1.66 7.04 -3.47
CA LEU A 175 -0.32 7.48 -3.11
C LEU A 175 -0.41 8.43 -1.93
N VAL A 176 0.14 8.02 -0.79
CA VAL A 176 0.37 8.88 0.37
C VAL A 176 1.76 9.50 0.22
N LEU A 177 1.80 10.78 -0.16
CA LEU A 177 3.04 11.54 -0.27
C LEU A 177 3.37 12.16 1.10
N ILE A 178 4.59 11.95 1.57
CA ILE A 178 5.07 12.40 2.87
C ILE A 178 6.40 13.13 2.65
N GLY A 179 6.51 14.37 3.12
CA GLY A 179 7.76 15.11 2.93
C GLY A 179 7.79 16.52 3.50
N TYR A 180 8.73 17.30 3.00
CA TYR A 180 8.95 18.70 3.37
C TYR A 180 9.02 19.58 2.13
N THR A 181 8.32 20.71 2.17
CA THR A 181 8.56 21.82 1.25
C THR A 181 9.38 22.91 1.96
N ARG A 182 10.40 23.45 1.29
CA ARG A 182 11.34 24.44 1.86
C ARG A 182 10.68 25.69 2.47
N GLU A 183 9.53 26.09 1.95
CA GLU A 183 8.86 27.34 2.35
C GLU A 183 7.68 27.12 3.31
N TYR A 184 7.23 25.86 3.45
CA TYR A 184 5.96 25.53 4.11
C TYR A 184 6.12 24.56 5.29
N GLY A 185 7.17 23.75 5.28
CA GLY A 185 7.45 22.75 6.32
C GLY A 185 6.86 21.37 5.98
N PRO A 186 6.55 20.54 6.98
CA PRO A 186 6.12 19.17 6.75
C PRO A 186 4.73 19.12 6.11
N GLU A 187 4.57 18.23 5.14
CA GLU A 187 3.31 18.01 4.42
C GLU A 187 3.00 16.53 4.21
N VAL A 188 1.71 16.24 4.18
CA VAL A 188 1.19 14.91 3.85
C VAL A 188 0.02 15.08 2.90
N TRP A 189 0.11 14.46 1.73
CA TRP A 189 -0.92 14.50 0.69
C TRP A 189 -1.39 13.10 0.34
N LEU A 190 -2.68 12.98 0.03
CA LEU A 190 -3.28 11.76 -0.51
C LEU A 190 -3.70 12.00 -1.96
N TYR A 191 -3.21 11.15 -2.86
CA TYR A 191 -3.62 11.08 -4.25
C TYR A 191 -4.43 9.79 -4.46
N GLU A 192 -5.68 9.93 -4.90
CA GLU A 192 -6.61 8.83 -5.15
C GLU A 192 -6.81 8.65 -6.66
N TYR A 193 -6.27 7.58 -7.23
CA TYR A 193 -6.41 7.24 -8.66
C TYR A 193 -7.62 6.33 -8.86
N ARG A 194 -8.73 6.90 -9.33
CA ARG A 194 -9.94 6.12 -9.65
C ARG A 194 -9.93 5.67 -11.10
N MET A 195 -10.72 4.66 -11.41
CA MET A 195 -10.88 4.16 -12.78
C MET A 195 -12.35 4.12 -13.19
N VAL A 196 -12.57 4.08 -14.49
CA VAL A 196 -13.84 3.70 -15.10
C VAL A 196 -13.58 2.56 -16.07
N GLN A 197 -14.55 1.66 -16.21
CA GLN A 197 -14.51 0.59 -17.18
C GLN A 197 -15.72 0.71 -18.11
N GLU A 198 -15.45 0.74 -19.40
CA GLU A 198 -16.48 0.80 -20.45
C GLU A 198 -16.58 -0.58 -21.11
N PRO A 199 -17.79 -1.15 -21.22
CA PRO A 199 -17.96 -2.45 -21.85
C PRO A 199 -17.62 -2.34 -23.35
N MET A 200 -16.82 -3.28 -23.82
CA MET A 200 -16.46 -3.44 -25.23
C MET A 200 -17.23 -4.63 -25.83
N ARG A 201 -16.82 -5.11 -27.00
CA ARG A 201 -17.47 -6.26 -27.63
C ARG A 201 -17.18 -7.54 -26.83
N GLY A 202 -18.23 -8.28 -26.45
CA GLY A 202 -18.11 -9.52 -25.68
C GLY A 202 -17.91 -9.22 -24.18
N ASP A 203 -17.07 -10.01 -23.51
CA ASP A 203 -16.77 -9.86 -22.07
C ASP A 203 -15.54 -8.97 -21.80
N PHE A 204 -15.14 -8.17 -22.80
CA PHE A 204 -14.01 -7.26 -22.71
C PHE A 204 -14.43 -5.90 -22.17
N TYR A 205 -13.57 -5.31 -21.36
CA TYR A 205 -13.70 -3.97 -20.82
C TYR A 205 -12.51 -3.11 -21.23
N GLN A 206 -12.77 -1.85 -21.52
CA GLN A 206 -11.73 -0.84 -21.66
C GLN A 206 -11.59 -0.10 -20.34
N THR A 207 -10.44 -0.26 -19.69
CA THR A 207 -10.14 0.41 -18.41
C THR A 207 -9.46 1.75 -18.66
N ARG A 208 -10.00 2.81 -18.04
CA ARG A 208 -9.44 4.17 -18.09
C ARG A 208 -9.25 4.73 -16.70
N VAL A 209 -8.03 5.13 -16.39
CA VAL A 209 -7.67 5.78 -15.12
C VAL A 209 -7.93 7.28 -15.21
N LEU A 210 -8.68 7.79 -14.24
CA LEU A 210 -9.02 9.20 -14.10
C LEU A 210 -7.86 9.98 -13.48
N ARG A 211 -7.84 11.31 -13.67
CA ARG A 211 -6.93 12.20 -12.94
C ARG A 211 -7.09 11.95 -11.42
N PRO A 212 -6.00 11.98 -10.64
CA PRO A 212 -6.10 11.74 -9.21
C PRO A 212 -6.94 12.83 -8.55
N ARG A 213 -7.70 12.43 -7.53
CA ARG A 213 -8.22 13.37 -6.54
C ARG A 213 -7.13 13.59 -5.50
N THR A 214 -6.86 14.85 -5.17
CA THR A 214 -5.80 15.21 -4.24
C THR A 214 -6.39 15.81 -2.98
N THR A 215 -5.94 15.35 -1.81
CA THR A 215 -6.36 15.86 -0.50
C THR A 215 -5.13 16.17 0.36
N GLN A 216 -5.05 17.37 0.93
CA GLN A 216 -4.03 17.70 1.93
C GLN A 216 -4.47 17.14 3.29
N LEU A 217 -3.66 16.23 3.84
CA LEU A 217 -3.91 15.63 5.15
C LEU A 217 -3.13 16.34 6.26
N TYR A 218 -1.96 16.90 5.93
CA TYR A 218 -1.18 17.73 6.82
C TYR A 218 -0.47 18.84 6.04
N PRO A 219 -0.37 20.06 6.61
CA PRO A 219 -0.99 20.51 7.85
C PRO A 219 -2.52 20.55 7.72
N PRO A 220 -3.24 20.40 8.84
CA PRO A 220 -4.69 20.47 8.81
C PRO A 220 -5.15 21.92 8.59
N GLU A 221 -6.42 22.10 8.24
CA GLU A 221 -7.00 23.43 8.07
C GLU A 221 -6.83 24.31 9.32
N LYS A 222 -6.84 25.63 9.13
CA LYS A 222 -6.64 26.58 10.21
C LYS A 222 -7.65 26.34 11.35
N GLY A 223 -7.12 26.12 12.56
CA GLY A 223 -7.91 25.90 13.77
C GLY A 223 -8.21 24.42 14.07
N GLN A 224 -7.91 23.50 13.14
CA GLN A 224 -8.01 22.07 13.39
C GLN A 224 -6.80 21.54 14.19
N PRO A 225 -6.98 20.47 14.99
CA PRO A 225 -5.89 19.88 15.77
C PRO A 225 -4.82 19.26 14.87
N ARG A 226 -3.56 19.45 15.25
CA ARG A 226 -2.40 18.82 14.58
C ARG A 226 -2.18 17.43 15.17
N THR A 227 -2.95 16.48 14.66
CA THR A 227 -2.98 15.10 15.15
C THR A 227 -2.27 14.13 14.19
N ILE A 228 -2.24 12.84 14.55
CA ILE A 228 -1.75 11.76 13.69
C ILE A 228 -2.65 11.64 12.46
N VAL A 229 -2.02 11.53 11.29
CA VAL A 229 -2.69 11.22 10.02
C VAL A 229 -2.70 9.70 9.85
N GLU A 230 -3.85 9.13 9.46
CA GLU A 230 -3.95 7.71 9.14
C GLU A 230 -4.73 7.52 7.84
N VAL A 231 -4.12 6.84 6.87
CA VAL A 231 -4.73 6.46 5.58
C VAL A 231 -4.87 4.94 5.56
N ARG A 232 -5.95 4.43 4.96
CA ARG A 232 -6.27 2.99 4.95
C ARG A 232 -6.79 2.59 3.61
N TYR A 233 -6.36 1.41 3.19
CA TYR A 233 -6.84 0.80 1.97
C TYR A 233 -7.17 -0.69 2.21
N PRO A 234 -8.39 -1.13 1.88
CA PRO A 234 -9.54 -0.32 1.46
C PRO A 234 -10.07 0.54 2.63
N ALA A 235 -10.72 1.66 2.31
CA ALA A 235 -11.21 2.63 3.29
C ALA A 235 -12.21 2.03 4.31
N GLY A 236 -12.93 0.95 3.93
CA GLY A 236 -13.90 0.24 4.77
C GLY A 236 -13.31 -0.62 5.90
N SER A 237 -12.01 -0.50 6.17
CA SER A 237 -11.34 -1.19 7.26
C SER A 237 -11.92 -0.81 8.65
N ASN A 238 -12.34 -1.81 9.42
CA ASN A 238 -12.87 -1.67 10.79
C ASN A 238 -11.82 -1.34 11.87
N ASP A 239 -10.58 -1.00 11.48
CA ASP A 239 -9.53 -0.72 12.47
C ASP A 239 -9.84 0.59 13.21
N VAL A 240 -9.52 0.64 14.51
CA VAL A 240 -9.64 1.89 15.26
C VAL A 240 -8.42 2.77 14.93
N PRO A 241 -8.61 4.04 14.53
CA PRO A 241 -7.49 4.93 14.24
C PRO A 241 -6.64 5.15 15.48
N VAL A 242 -5.34 5.40 15.34
CA VAL A 242 -4.45 5.64 16.49
C VAL A 242 -4.97 6.77 17.38
N THR A 243 -5.52 7.83 16.78
CA THR A 243 -6.17 8.91 17.52
C THR A 243 -7.37 8.41 18.35
N GLY A 244 -8.17 7.51 17.79
CA GLY A 244 -9.27 6.85 18.49
C GLY A 244 -8.80 5.91 19.61
N LEU A 245 -7.68 5.19 19.40
CA LEU A 245 -7.05 4.35 20.45
C LEU A 245 -6.59 5.22 21.63
N VAL A 246 -5.98 6.37 21.35
CA VAL A 246 -5.52 7.32 22.38
C VAL A 246 -6.68 7.98 23.12
N GLN A 247 -7.76 8.32 22.43
CA GLN A 247 -8.94 8.96 23.04
C GLN A 247 -9.76 8.01 23.92
N ARG A 248 -9.74 6.71 23.60
CA ARG A 248 -10.50 5.68 24.34
C ARG A 248 -9.68 5.00 25.44
N ASP A 249 -8.44 5.44 25.66
CA ASP A 249 -7.49 4.79 26.57
C ASP A 249 -7.39 3.28 26.30
N ASP A 250 -7.18 2.93 25.03
CA ASP A 250 -7.05 1.54 24.61
C ASP A 250 -5.94 0.83 25.42
N PRO A 251 -6.14 -0.42 25.87
CA PRO A 251 -5.16 -1.13 26.70
C PRO A 251 -3.75 -1.21 26.10
N VAL A 252 -3.62 -1.22 24.77
CA VAL A 252 -2.32 -1.19 24.10
C VAL A 252 -1.64 0.17 24.34
N ILE A 253 -2.38 1.27 24.18
CA ILE A 253 -1.87 2.63 24.42
C ILE A 253 -1.53 2.81 25.90
N SER A 254 -2.39 2.39 26.81
CA SER A 254 -2.15 2.51 28.26
C SER A 254 -0.92 1.74 28.71
N ARG A 255 -0.72 0.52 28.19
CA ARG A 255 0.46 -0.30 28.48
C ARG A 255 1.74 0.38 27.99
N LEU A 256 1.73 0.90 26.75
CA LEU A 256 2.88 1.62 26.21
C LEU A 256 3.17 2.88 27.02
N ALA A 257 2.16 3.69 27.32
CA ALA A 257 2.31 4.90 28.12
C ALA A 257 2.86 4.63 29.53
N SER A 258 2.47 3.51 30.16
CA SER A 258 2.98 3.11 31.48
C SER A 258 4.38 2.49 31.44
N SER A 259 4.82 1.99 30.27
CA SER A 259 6.13 1.35 30.13
C SER A 259 7.30 2.34 30.04
N ASP A 260 7.06 3.54 29.51
CA ASP A 260 8.07 4.59 29.39
C ASP A 260 7.45 5.98 29.58
N PRO A 261 7.94 6.83 30.52
CA PRO A 261 7.49 8.21 30.67
C PRO A 261 7.56 9.06 29.39
N LYS A 262 8.47 8.73 28.46
CA LYS A 262 8.55 9.38 27.15
C LYS A 262 7.32 9.08 26.30
N PHE A 263 6.86 7.84 26.28
CA PHE A 263 5.66 7.44 25.56
C PHE A 263 4.41 8.10 26.15
N ALA A 264 4.32 8.21 27.48
CA ALA A 264 3.24 8.96 28.12
C ALA A 264 3.15 10.39 27.60
N ARG A 265 4.28 11.10 27.48
CA ARG A 265 4.32 12.48 26.95
C ARG A 265 3.88 12.55 25.49
N VAL A 266 4.29 11.60 24.66
CA VAL A 266 3.84 11.53 23.24
C VAL A 266 2.32 11.32 23.19
N VAL A 267 1.79 10.36 23.94
CA VAL A 267 0.35 10.08 24.03
C VAL A 267 -0.44 11.30 24.52
N GLU A 268 0.05 12.02 25.53
CA GLU A 268 -0.56 13.27 26.01
C GLU A 268 -0.63 14.34 24.92
N LYS A 269 0.44 14.52 24.13
CA LYS A 269 0.47 15.47 23.01
C LYS A 269 -0.53 15.09 21.92
N ILE A 270 -0.62 13.80 21.58
CA ILE A 270 -1.61 13.30 20.62
C ILE A 270 -3.03 13.55 21.14
N ARG A 271 -3.30 13.20 22.41
CA ARG A 271 -4.61 13.40 23.05
C ARG A 271 -5.01 14.87 23.06
N ALA A 272 -4.06 15.77 23.27
CA ALA A 272 -4.28 17.22 23.25
C ALA A 272 -4.42 17.82 21.83
N GLY A 273 -4.34 17.03 20.76
CA GLY A 273 -4.37 17.52 19.38
C GLY A 273 -3.14 18.36 19.00
N LYS A 274 -2.02 18.12 19.69
CA LYS A 274 -0.74 18.85 19.54
C LYS A 274 0.40 17.86 19.29
N ALA A 275 0.17 16.84 18.45
CA ALA A 275 1.15 15.81 18.13
C ALA A 275 2.44 16.42 17.58
N ASN A 276 2.34 17.49 16.78
CA ASN A 276 3.49 18.24 16.25
C ASN A 276 4.37 18.92 17.33
N GLY A 277 3.95 18.93 18.59
CA GLY A 277 4.78 19.39 19.72
C GLY A 277 5.45 18.26 20.50
N ALA A 278 5.33 17.02 20.05
CA ALA A 278 6.04 15.88 20.63
C ALA A 278 7.50 15.83 20.17
N ASN A 279 8.39 15.30 21.02
CA ASN A 279 9.78 15.10 20.67
C ASN A 279 9.90 14.06 19.54
N PHE A 280 10.73 14.33 18.55
CA PHE A 280 10.84 13.50 17.35
C PHE A 280 11.32 12.07 17.65
N THR A 281 12.40 11.91 18.42
CA THR A 281 12.94 10.59 18.78
C THR A 281 11.96 9.79 19.63
N ASP A 282 11.36 10.42 20.64
CA ASP A 282 10.35 9.75 21.49
C ASP A 282 9.13 9.32 20.68
N SER A 283 8.71 10.13 19.68
CA SER A 283 7.61 9.79 18.77
C SER A 283 7.96 8.62 17.87
N ALA A 284 9.23 8.52 17.47
CA ALA A 284 9.71 7.46 16.61
C ALA A 284 9.77 6.12 17.35
N ASP A 285 10.31 6.12 18.57
CA ASP A 285 10.32 4.96 19.46
C ASP A 285 8.89 4.53 19.84
N PHE A 286 8.01 5.49 20.12
CA PHE A 286 6.60 5.21 20.41
C PHE A 286 5.90 4.55 19.22
N LEU A 287 6.03 5.12 18.01
CA LEU A 287 5.36 4.57 16.83
C LEU A 287 5.91 3.18 16.47
N ARG A 288 7.22 2.97 16.63
CA ARG A 288 7.84 1.64 16.48
C ARG A 288 7.26 0.63 17.47
N ALA A 289 7.17 1.00 18.75
CA ALA A 289 6.62 0.14 19.79
C ALA A 289 5.11 -0.13 19.59
N LEU A 290 4.36 0.86 19.07
CA LEU A 290 2.95 0.73 18.74
C LEU A 290 2.71 -0.12 17.49
N ALA A 291 3.58 -0.05 16.48
CA ALA A 291 3.42 -0.82 15.24
C ALA A 291 3.40 -2.34 15.49
N VAL A 292 4.18 -2.83 16.47
CA VAL A 292 4.26 -4.27 16.80
C VAL A 292 2.90 -4.88 17.20
N PRO A 293 2.21 -4.41 18.25
CA PRO A 293 0.90 -4.95 18.62
C PRO A 293 -0.18 -4.66 17.57
N LEU A 294 -0.04 -3.57 16.81
CA LEU A 294 -0.98 -3.22 15.75
C LEU A 294 -0.86 -4.10 14.50
N ALA A 295 0.34 -4.59 14.18
CA ALA A 295 0.59 -5.49 13.07
C ALA A 295 0.31 -6.96 13.44
N GLY A 296 0.56 -7.34 14.70
CA GLY A 296 0.43 -8.72 15.15
C GLY A 296 1.41 -9.63 14.41
N LYS A 297 0.91 -10.41 13.43
CA LYS A 297 1.74 -11.26 12.54
C LYS A 297 1.91 -10.68 11.13
N ALA A 298 1.24 -9.59 10.82
CA ALA A 298 1.30 -8.95 9.52
C ALA A 298 2.64 -8.21 9.33
N ARG A 299 3.02 -7.96 8.08
CA ARG A 299 4.23 -7.21 7.77
C ARG A 299 4.03 -5.74 8.08
N PHE A 300 5.10 -5.08 8.55
CA PHE A 300 5.08 -3.65 8.81
C PHE A 300 6.47 -3.04 8.61
N ALA A 301 6.50 -1.73 8.34
CA ALA A 301 7.72 -0.94 8.29
C ALA A 301 7.54 0.35 9.07
N VAL A 302 8.66 0.91 9.57
CA VAL A 302 8.68 2.17 10.31
C VAL A 302 9.87 2.99 9.86
N GLY A 303 9.61 4.21 9.40
CA GLY A 303 10.62 5.13 8.90
C GLY A 303 10.55 6.50 9.55
N MET A 304 11.69 7.17 9.50
CA MET A 304 11.90 8.54 9.97
C MET A 304 12.34 9.41 8.80
N PHE A 305 11.78 10.60 8.73
CA PHE A 305 12.09 11.58 7.69
C PHE A 305 12.26 12.95 8.35
N SER A 306 13.43 13.58 8.19
CA SER A 306 13.68 14.92 8.73
C SER A 306 14.07 15.87 7.60
N GLU A 307 13.99 17.17 7.87
CA GLU A 307 14.35 18.21 6.90
C GLU A 307 15.83 18.13 6.45
N ARG A 308 16.72 17.62 7.32
CA ARG A 308 18.18 17.57 7.07
C ARG A 308 18.70 16.21 6.66
N SER A 309 17.95 15.14 6.91
CA SER A 309 18.40 13.76 6.71
C SER A 309 17.49 13.02 5.75
N ARG A 310 18.09 12.14 4.93
CA ARG A 310 17.35 11.19 4.09
C ARG A 310 16.51 10.25 4.97
N LEU A 311 15.53 9.61 4.35
CA LEU A 311 14.76 8.51 4.94
C LEU A 311 15.66 7.54 5.71
N GLU A 312 15.38 7.39 7.00
CA GLU A 312 16.02 6.43 7.89
C GLU A 312 15.02 5.35 8.32
N TRP A 313 15.45 4.10 8.33
CA TRP A 313 14.60 2.97 8.69
C TRP A 313 14.82 2.58 10.15
N LEU A 314 13.74 2.64 10.94
CA LEU A 314 13.69 2.01 12.25
C LEU A 314 13.34 0.52 12.14
N VAL A 315 12.43 0.21 11.21
CA VAL A 315 12.09 -1.14 10.79
C VAL A 315 11.96 -1.10 9.26
N PRO A 316 12.91 -1.67 8.51
CA PRO A 316 12.87 -1.62 7.05
C PRO A 316 11.75 -2.51 6.49
N PRO A 317 11.16 -2.15 5.34
CA PRO A 317 10.25 -3.04 4.63
C PRO A 317 11.01 -4.25 4.08
N GLU A 318 10.30 -5.37 3.87
CA GLU A 318 10.88 -6.60 3.31
C GLU A 318 11.50 -6.37 1.92
N HIS A 319 10.85 -5.55 1.09
CA HIS A 319 11.41 -5.12 -0.18
C HIS A 319 12.10 -3.76 0.00
N PRO A 320 13.43 -3.69 -0.16
CA PRO A 320 14.17 -2.48 0.13
C PRO A 320 13.78 -1.33 -0.81
N VAL A 321 13.58 -0.15 -0.22
CA VAL A 321 13.32 1.07 -0.99
C VAL A 321 14.58 1.46 -1.74
N GLN A 322 14.50 1.53 -3.07
CA GLN A 322 15.57 2.10 -3.88
C GLN A 322 15.61 3.61 -3.64
N GLN A 323 16.57 4.07 -2.83
CA GLN A 323 16.90 5.48 -2.70
C GLN A 323 17.38 6.01 -4.06
N VAL A 324 17.01 7.23 -4.42
CA VAL A 324 17.57 7.93 -5.58
C VAL A 324 19.09 7.99 -5.40
N LYS A 325 19.83 7.25 -6.22
CA LYS A 325 21.30 7.23 -6.17
C LYS A 325 21.79 8.60 -6.60
N THR A 326 22.15 9.44 -5.65
CA THR A 326 23.05 10.57 -5.91
C THR A 326 24.43 9.99 -6.23
N GLU A 327 25.06 10.53 -7.29
CA GLU A 327 26.35 10.17 -7.88
C GLU A 327 27.18 9.09 -7.17
N ASP A 328 27.51 8.04 -7.94
CA ASP A 328 28.42 6.98 -7.55
C ASP A 328 29.80 7.56 -7.19
N LYS A 329 30.02 7.77 -5.89
CA LYS A 329 31.31 8.25 -5.33
C LYS A 329 32.47 7.28 -5.58
N ASN A 330 32.20 6.08 -6.08
CA ASN A 330 33.20 5.05 -6.37
C ASN A 330 33.43 4.81 -7.87
N ARG A 331 33.01 5.72 -8.77
CA ARG A 331 33.34 5.60 -10.19
C ARG A 331 34.85 5.81 -10.40
N PRO A 332 35.59 4.83 -10.95
CA PRO A 332 37.01 5.01 -11.28
C PRO A 332 37.15 6.13 -12.33
N PRO A 333 38.19 6.99 -12.23
CA PRO A 333 38.39 8.14 -13.13
C PRO A 333 38.50 7.77 -14.61
N GLU A 334 38.79 6.50 -14.93
CA GLU A 334 38.99 6.00 -16.31
C GLU A 334 37.77 5.31 -16.91
N ALA A 335 36.65 5.22 -16.18
CA ALA A 335 35.45 4.57 -16.69
C ALA A 335 34.89 5.34 -17.90
N PRO A 336 34.73 4.72 -19.09
CA PRO A 336 34.32 5.41 -20.30
C PRO A 336 32.99 6.15 -20.09
N THR A 337 32.98 7.44 -20.38
CA THR A 337 31.81 8.32 -20.26
C THR A 337 31.30 8.67 -21.66
N LEU A 338 29.98 8.74 -21.83
CA LEU A 338 29.35 9.25 -23.06
C LEU A 338 29.50 10.79 -23.23
N ARG A 339 30.32 11.44 -22.41
CA ARG A 339 30.65 12.86 -22.52
C ARG A 339 31.95 12.99 -23.32
N ARG A 340 31.85 13.32 -24.60
CA ARG A 340 33.01 13.85 -25.32
C ARG A 340 33.31 15.24 -24.74
N VAL A 341 34.53 15.42 -24.23
CA VAL A 341 35.05 16.75 -23.88
C VAL A 341 35.18 17.54 -25.19
N PRO A 342 34.62 18.76 -25.31
CA PRO A 342 34.90 19.60 -26.47
C PRO A 342 36.39 19.93 -26.47
N LYS A 343 37.08 19.68 -27.58
CA LYS A 343 38.46 20.14 -27.75
C LYS A 343 38.49 21.68 -27.81
N PRO A 344 39.56 22.30 -27.30
CA PRO A 344 39.68 23.75 -27.21
C PRO A 344 39.65 24.45 -28.56
#